data_AF-A0A965V293-F1
#
_entry.id   AF-A0A965V293-F1
#
_cell.length_a   1.000
_cell.length_b   1.000
_cell.length_c   1.000
_cell.angle_alpha   90.00
_cell.angle_beta   90.00
_cell.angle_gamma   90.00
#
_symmetry.space_group_name_H-M   'P 1'
#
loop_
_entity.id
_entity.type
_entity.pdbx_description
1 polymer ?
#
loop_
_entity_poly.entity_id
_entity_poly.type
_entity_poly.pdbx_seq_one_letter_code
_entity_poly.pdbx_strand_id
1 'polypeptide(L)'
;MIPYRALCKIVFLMLIPLVISPEPALADSPYVAETDYSNLTQSPKDGWGDLVVVEEEKEPLPLYAEILLWPVNRILDLVDVVRVDVGAGASYGGVMRVTRQGSVGYRKVEPGSLRIGAFGRQSPFLLETENEFGVGQSYQFSEDREVCQAEFGIGLDIFLGGYIGICPEGIVDFFAGLVFLDPDDDDIR
;
A
#
# COMPACT_ATOMS: atom_id res chain seq x y z
N MET A 1 6.76 -54.11 -5.78
CA MET A 1 6.46 -53.46 -4.49
C MET A 1 7.67 -52.63 -4.09
N ILE A 2 7.58 -51.31 -4.23
CA ILE A 2 8.66 -50.36 -3.93
C ILE A 2 8.34 -49.72 -2.57
N PRO A 3 9.27 -49.66 -1.61
CA PRO A 3 8.95 -49.20 -0.25
C PRO A 3 8.67 -47.69 -0.23
N TYR A 4 7.47 -47.33 0.25
CA TYR A 4 6.93 -45.96 0.40
C TYR A 4 7.75 -44.99 1.26
N ARG A 5 8.92 -45.39 1.78
CA ARG A 5 9.79 -44.55 2.61
C ARG A 5 10.80 -43.71 1.81
N ALA A 6 10.92 -43.94 0.51
CA ALA A 6 11.89 -43.21 -0.33
C ALA A 6 11.30 -41.98 -1.06
N LEU A 7 9.97 -41.87 -1.18
CA LEU A 7 9.33 -40.77 -1.93
C LEU A 7 9.21 -39.46 -1.14
N CYS A 8 9.32 -39.51 0.19
CA CYS A 8 9.15 -38.32 1.03
C CYS A 8 10.42 -37.43 1.10
N LYS A 9 11.58 -37.91 0.63
CA LYS A 9 12.83 -37.14 0.67
C LYS A 9 13.13 -36.37 -0.63
N ILE A 10 12.42 -36.64 -1.71
CA ILE A 10 12.68 -36.00 -3.01
C ILE A 10 11.76 -34.78 -3.24
N VAL A 11 10.63 -34.68 -2.53
CA VAL A 11 9.72 -33.52 -2.65
C VAL A 11 10.13 -32.35 -1.75
N PHE A 12 10.94 -32.59 -0.72
CA PHE A 12 11.35 -31.53 0.21
C PHE A 12 12.52 -30.65 -0.28
N LEU A 13 13.02 -30.89 -1.50
CA LEU A 13 14.20 -30.21 -2.06
C LEU A 13 13.86 -29.28 -3.26
N MET A 14 12.58 -29.05 -3.54
CA MET A 14 12.12 -28.09 -4.57
C MET A 14 11.36 -26.87 -4.00
N LEU A 15 11.40 -26.64 -2.69
CA LEU A 15 10.82 -25.46 -2.03
C LEU A 15 11.89 -24.69 -1.24
N ILE A 16 13.05 -24.49 -1.84
CA ILE A 16 13.87 -23.33 -1.48
C ILE A 16 13.33 -22.21 -2.37
N PRO A 17 12.52 -21.27 -1.85
CA PRO A 17 12.33 -20.04 -2.58
C PRO A 17 13.72 -19.46 -2.75
N LEU A 18 14.11 -19.27 -4.02
CA LEU A 18 15.21 -18.41 -4.38
C LEU A 18 14.91 -17.08 -3.69
N VAL A 19 15.53 -16.86 -2.52
CA VAL A 19 15.58 -15.56 -1.88
C VAL A 19 16.49 -14.74 -2.79
N ILE A 20 15.91 -14.30 -3.90
CA ILE A 20 16.35 -13.11 -4.59
C ILE A 20 16.18 -12.06 -3.52
N SER A 21 17.26 -11.71 -2.84
CA SER A 21 17.31 -10.45 -2.12
C SER A 21 16.95 -9.42 -3.19
N PRO A 22 15.78 -8.76 -3.13
CA PRO A 22 15.64 -7.58 -3.95
C PRO A 22 16.82 -6.71 -3.54
N GLU A 23 17.69 -6.35 -4.49
CA GLU A 23 18.38 -5.08 -4.33
C GLU A 23 17.27 -4.09 -3.93
N PRO A 24 17.46 -3.29 -2.87
CA PRO A 24 16.55 -2.20 -2.67
C PRO A 24 16.65 -1.43 -3.97
N ALA A 25 15.63 -1.56 -4.81
CA ALA A 25 15.32 -0.54 -5.78
C ALA A 25 15.26 0.68 -4.87
N LEU A 26 16.30 1.52 -4.96
CA LEU A 26 16.13 2.92 -4.67
C LEU A 26 14.95 3.26 -5.57
N ALA A 27 13.75 3.25 -4.99
CA ALA A 27 12.64 3.97 -5.53
C ALA A 27 13.19 5.40 -5.53
N ASP A 28 13.68 5.82 -6.68
CA ASP A 28 13.87 7.22 -6.98
C ASP A 28 12.53 7.83 -6.63
N SER A 29 12.49 8.48 -5.47
CA SER A 29 11.32 9.22 -5.05
C SER A 29 11.06 10.18 -6.21
N PRO A 30 9.88 10.13 -6.87
CA PRO A 30 9.58 11.02 -8.01
C PRO A 30 9.62 12.49 -7.59
N TYR A 31 9.69 12.75 -6.28
CA TYR A 31 10.01 14.05 -5.73
C TYR A 31 11.53 14.22 -5.63
N VAL A 32 12.17 14.52 -6.76
CA VAL A 32 13.41 15.31 -6.70
C VAL A 32 12.93 16.72 -6.45
N ALA A 33 12.99 17.16 -5.18
CA ALA A 33 12.85 18.58 -4.88
C ALA A 33 14.04 19.30 -5.53
N GLU A 34 13.89 19.71 -6.79
CA GLU A 34 14.79 20.65 -7.43
C GLU A 34 14.71 21.93 -6.61
N THR A 35 15.68 22.07 -5.72
CA THR A 35 15.89 23.29 -4.99
C THR A 35 16.48 24.26 -6.01
N ASP A 36 15.68 25.25 -6.42
CA ASP A 36 16.17 26.32 -7.29
C ASP A 36 17.26 27.09 -6.53
N TYR A 37 18.50 26.66 -6.73
CA TYR A 37 19.67 27.21 -6.07
C TYR A 37 19.99 28.64 -6.53
N SER A 38 19.30 29.15 -7.55
CA SER A 38 19.47 30.53 -8.02
C SER A 38 19.03 31.58 -7.00
N ASN A 39 18.27 31.18 -5.96
CA ASN A 39 17.81 32.03 -4.85
C ASN A 39 18.49 31.76 -3.50
N LEU A 40 19.65 31.08 -3.45
CA LEU A 40 20.39 30.76 -2.22
C LEU A 40 20.98 31.97 -1.45
N THR A 41 20.65 33.21 -1.77
CA THR A 41 21.01 34.37 -0.94
C THR A 41 20.08 34.60 0.26
N GLN A 42 19.06 33.77 0.45
CA GLN A 42 18.16 33.90 1.60
C GLN A 42 18.85 33.49 2.90
N SER A 43 18.79 34.39 3.88
CA SER A 43 19.39 34.22 5.20
C SER A 43 18.70 33.05 5.92
N PRO A 44 19.40 32.23 6.74
CA PRO A 44 18.82 31.14 7.53
C PRO A 44 17.69 31.53 8.51
N LYS A 45 17.38 32.82 8.61
CA LYS A 45 16.26 33.37 9.40
C LYS A 45 14.97 33.54 8.61
N ASP A 46 15.06 33.61 7.30
CA ASP A 46 13.89 33.57 6.44
C ASP A 46 13.51 32.08 6.35
N GLY A 47 12.29 31.76 6.79
CA GLY A 47 11.81 30.37 6.82
C GLY A 47 11.98 29.71 5.45
N TRP A 48 12.12 28.39 5.43
CA TRP A 48 12.04 27.61 4.19
C TRP A 48 10.81 28.10 3.43
N GLY A 49 11.00 28.75 2.29
CA GLY A 49 9.92 29.34 1.51
C GLY A 49 8.91 28.29 1.07
N ASP A 50 7.86 28.71 0.37
CA ASP A 50 6.87 27.77 -0.15
C ASP A 50 7.56 26.75 -1.05
N LEU A 51 7.49 25.48 -0.63
CA LEU A 51 7.99 24.36 -1.43
C LEU A 51 7.11 24.26 -2.66
N VAL A 52 7.65 24.67 -3.80
CA VAL A 52 7.01 24.45 -5.10
C VAL A 52 7.27 22.99 -5.46
N VAL A 53 6.23 22.16 -5.36
CA VAL A 53 6.26 20.80 -5.90
C VAL A 53 6.28 20.96 -7.41
N VAL A 54 7.44 20.72 -8.02
CA VAL A 54 7.57 20.65 -9.47
C VAL A 54 7.02 19.28 -9.86
N GLU A 55 5.88 19.27 -10.56
CA GLU A 55 5.36 18.06 -11.17
C GLU A 55 6.32 17.64 -12.29
N GLU A 56 6.96 16.47 -12.14
CA GLU A 56 7.83 15.92 -13.18
C GLU A 56 6.95 15.45 -14.35
N GLU A 57 7.16 16.03 -15.54
CA GLU A 57 6.50 15.56 -16.75
C GLU A 57 7.01 14.15 -17.09
N LYS A 58 6.17 13.12 -16.86
CA LYS A 58 6.50 11.74 -17.22
C LYS A 58 6.70 11.63 -18.73
N GLU A 59 7.87 11.15 -19.17
CA GLU A 59 8.11 10.88 -20.59
C GLU A 59 7.16 9.79 -21.11
N PRO A 60 6.58 9.93 -22.31
CA PRO A 60 5.69 8.92 -22.86
C PRO A 60 6.46 7.63 -23.17
N LEU A 61 6.02 6.52 -22.59
CA LEU A 61 6.56 5.21 -22.91
C LEU A 61 6.31 4.83 -24.38
N PRO A 62 7.21 4.03 -24.99
CA PRO A 62 6.89 3.42 -26.28
C PRO A 62 5.74 2.43 -26.13
N LEU A 63 4.86 2.37 -27.14
CA LEU A 63 3.62 1.56 -27.16
C LEU A 63 3.81 0.10 -26.69
N TYR A 64 4.94 -0.53 -27.02
CA TYR A 64 5.18 -1.92 -26.61
C TYR A 64 5.38 -2.06 -25.10
N ALA A 65 5.97 -1.06 -24.44
CA ALA A 65 6.16 -1.05 -22.99
C ALA A 65 4.82 -0.84 -22.29
N GLU A 66 3.99 0.07 -22.80
CA GLU A 66 2.62 0.30 -22.32
C GLU A 66 1.77 -0.98 -22.39
N ILE A 67 1.81 -1.71 -23.51
CA ILE A 67 1.10 -3.00 -23.65
C ILE A 67 1.62 -4.05 -22.65
N LEU A 68 2.93 -4.07 -22.39
CA LEU A 68 3.55 -5.01 -21.45
C LEU A 68 3.26 -4.66 -19.98
N LEU A 69 3.16 -3.36 -19.66
CA LEU A 69 2.85 -2.86 -18.33
C LEU A 69 1.35 -2.86 -18.03
N TRP A 70 0.49 -2.83 -19.05
CA TRP A 70 -0.96 -2.90 -18.89
C TRP A 70 -1.44 -3.97 -17.89
N PRO A 71 -1.07 -5.26 -18.00
CA PRO A 71 -1.52 -6.26 -17.04
C PRO A 71 -0.95 -6.05 -15.63
N VAL A 72 0.23 -5.42 -15.51
CA VAL A 72 0.86 -5.11 -14.21
C VAL A 72 0.11 -3.98 -13.53
N ASN A 73 -0.14 -2.88 -14.25
CA ASN A 73 -0.94 -1.76 -13.78
C ASN A 73 -2.32 -2.24 -13.32
N ARG A 74 -3.01 -3.06 -14.12
CA ARG A 74 -4.33 -3.59 -13.71
C ARG A 74 -4.31 -4.48 -12.46
N ILE A 75 -3.18 -5.12 -12.15
CA ILE A 75 -3.01 -5.81 -10.87
C ILE A 75 -2.80 -4.79 -9.73
N LEU A 76 -2.07 -3.71 -9.97
CA LEU A 76 -1.84 -2.65 -8.99
C LEU A 76 -3.14 -1.93 -8.62
N ASP A 77 -3.95 -1.47 -9.59
CA ASP A 77 -5.24 -0.89 -9.22
C ASP A 77 -6.19 -1.92 -8.59
N LEU A 78 -6.09 -3.22 -8.91
CA LEU A 78 -6.83 -4.25 -8.15
C LEU A 78 -6.39 -4.33 -6.68
N VAL A 79 -5.09 -4.16 -6.39
CA VAL A 79 -4.58 -4.07 -5.02
C VAL A 79 -5.08 -2.79 -4.34
N ASP A 80 -5.21 -1.69 -5.07
CA ASP A 80 -5.70 -0.43 -4.51
C ASP A 80 -7.23 -0.43 -4.29
N VAL A 81 -7.97 -1.20 -5.09
CA VAL A 81 -9.41 -1.50 -4.88
C VAL A 81 -9.62 -2.25 -3.57
N VAL A 82 -8.80 -3.27 -3.30
CA VAL A 82 -9.00 -4.20 -2.17
C VAL A 82 -7.97 -3.96 -1.09
N ARG A 83 -8.41 -3.33 -0.01
CA ARG A 83 -7.57 -3.09 1.16
C ARG A 83 -7.68 -4.24 2.12
N VAL A 84 -6.58 -4.93 2.36
CA VAL A 84 -6.49 -6.03 3.32
C VAL A 84 -5.46 -5.68 4.37
N ASP A 85 -5.92 -5.54 5.61
CA ASP A 85 -5.05 -5.47 6.79
C ASP A 85 -5.19 -6.78 7.54
N VAL A 86 -4.10 -7.49 7.76
CA VAL A 86 -4.09 -8.71 8.60
C VAL A 86 -3.32 -8.42 9.87
N GLY A 87 -3.98 -8.66 11.01
CA GLY A 87 -3.46 -8.46 12.34
C GLY A 87 -3.48 -9.73 13.18
N ALA A 88 -2.35 -10.14 13.75
CA ALA A 88 -2.29 -11.29 14.65
C ALA A 88 -1.94 -10.84 16.08
N GLY A 89 -2.86 -10.96 17.04
CA GLY A 89 -2.65 -10.55 18.43
C GLY A 89 -3.91 -10.43 19.28
N ALA A 90 -3.87 -10.90 20.53
CA ALA A 90 -4.95 -10.73 21.52
C ALA A 90 -5.05 -9.31 22.09
N SER A 91 -3.92 -8.59 22.08
CA SER A 91 -3.77 -7.25 22.65
C SER A 91 -2.68 -6.45 21.94
N TYR A 92 -1.69 -7.16 21.42
CA TYR A 92 -0.58 -6.63 20.63
C TYR A 92 -0.42 -7.51 19.41
N GLY A 93 -0.36 -6.92 18.22
CA GLY A 93 -0.21 -7.66 16.99
C GLY A 93 0.58 -6.92 15.93
N GLY A 94 1.17 -7.68 15.01
CA GLY A 94 1.72 -7.11 13.79
C GLY A 94 0.58 -6.84 12.80
N VAL A 95 0.61 -5.70 12.14
CA VAL A 95 -0.26 -5.36 11.00
C VAL A 95 0.58 -5.46 9.75
N MET A 96 0.13 -6.27 8.79
CA MET A 96 0.62 -6.19 7.43
C MET A 96 -0.48 -5.59 6.59
N ARG A 97 -0.18 -4.46 5.93
CA ARG A 97 -1.07 -3.85 4.95
C ARG A 97 -0.52 -4.13 3.57
N VAL A 98 -1.38 -4.69 2.72
CA VAL A 98 -1.07 -4.86 1.31
C VAL A 98 -1.55 -3.60 0.60
N THR A 99 -0.70 -2.59 0.58
CA THR A 99 -0.87 -1.38 -0.26
C THR A 99 0.20 -1.37 -1.35
N ARG A 100 0.14 -0.42 -2.29
CA ARG A 100 1.12 -0.25 -3.38
C ARG A 100 2.59 -0.37 -2.97
N GLN A 101 2.96 0.08 -1.76
CA GLN A 101 4.33 -0.02 -1.23
C GLN A 101 4.50 -1.07 -0.13
N GLY A 102 3.40 -1.65 0.35
CA GLY A 102 3.38 -2.50 1.54
C GLY A 102 3.76 -1.71 2.81
N SER A 103 3.08 -1.99 3.91
CA SER A 103 3.52 -1.47 5.21
C SER A 103 3.41 -2.54 6.28
N VAL A 104 4.40 -2.54 7.17
CA VAL A 104 4.41 -3.42 8.34
C VAL A 104 4.42 -2.55 9.57
N GLY A 105 3.43 -2.76 10.42
CA GLY A 105 3.24 -2.05 11.66
C GLY A 105 3.11 -2.99 12.84
N TYR A 106 3.24 -2.42 14.01
CA TYR A 106 2.80 -2.97 15.27
C TYR A 106 1.54 -2.22 15.71
N ARG A 107 0.55 -2.94 16.21
CA ARG A 107 -0.65 -2.34 16.77
C ARG A 107 -0.96 -2.91 18.15
N LYS A 108 -1.54 -2.07 18.98
CA LYS A 108 -2.14 -2.44 20.24
C LYS A 108 -3.67 -2.32 20.11
N VAL A 109 -4.37 -3.44 20.27
CA VAL A 109 -5.84 -3.51 20.18
C VAL A 109 -6.38 -3.94 21.54
N GLU A 110 -7.07 -3.06 22.26
CA GLU A 110 -7.65 -3.38 23.58
C GLU A 110 -9.12 -2.95 23.61
N PRO A 111 -10.10 -3.82 23.97
CA PRO A 111 -10.12 -5.29 24.02
C PRO A 111 -10.53 -5.96 22.68
N GLY A 112 -10.63 -5.18 21.61
CA GLY A 112 -11.01 -5.60 20.27
C GLY A 112 -11.35 -4.36 19.45
N SER A 113 -11.26 -4.44 18.13
CA SER A 113 -11.74 -3.39 17.24
C SER A 113 -12.78 -3.93 16.27
N LEU A 114 -13.80 -3.11 16.05
CA LEU A 114 -14.85 -3.35 15.07
C LEU A 114 -14.90 -2.14 14.15
N ARG A 115 -14.51 -2.35 12.90
CA ARG A 115 -14.56 -1.31 11.87
C ARG A 115 -15.73 -1.63 10.95
N ILE A 116 -16.78 -0.81 11.03
CA ILE A 116 -17.92 -0.85 10.10
C ILE A 116 -18.17 0.58 9.65
N GLY A 117 -18.03 0.82 8.36
CA GLY A 117 -18.28 2.13 7.78
C GLY A 117 -18.52 2.03 6.29
N ALA A 118 -19.50 2.81 5.84
CA ALA A 118 -19.40 3.50 4.57
C ALA A 118 -18.83 4.88 4.94
N PHE A 119 -17.98 5.47 4.12
CA PHE A 119 -17.44 6.83 4.28
C PHE A 119 -16.18 6.98 5.13
N GLY A 120 -15.02 6.50 4.66
CA GLY A 120 -13.72 7.07 5.03
C GLY A 120 -13.48 7.36 6.52
N ARG A 121 -13.89 6.45 7.42
CA ARG A 121 -13.87 6.59 8.90
C ARG A 121 -14.79 7.66 9.51
N GLN A 122 -15.60 8.33 8.71
CA GLN A 122 -16.77 9.11 9.11
C GLN A 122 -18.03 8.23 9.18
N SER A 123 -17.95 7.14 9.95
CA SER A 123 -19.11 6.27 10.24
C SER A 123 -19.75 6.66 11.57
N PRO A 124 -21.08 6.58 11.73
CA PRO A 124 -21.76 6.93 12.99
C PRO A 124 -21.34 6.04 14.20
N PHE A 125 -20.67 4.91 13.96
CA PHE A 125 -20.14 4.02 15.00
C PHE A 125 -18.71 3.57 14.66
N LEU A 126 -17.73 4.46 14.81
CA LEU A 126 -16.32 4.10 14.76
C LEU A 126 -15.79 3.90 16.19
N LEU A 127 -15.64 2.64 16.61
CA LEU A 127 -14.99 2.28 17.87
C LEU A 127 -13.59 1.76 17.55
N GLU A 128 -12.69 2.69 17.21
CA GLU A 128 -11.26 2.41 17.07
C GLU A 128 -10.57 2.85 18.36
N THR A 129 -10.08 1.90 19.15
CA THR A 129 -9.21 2.15 20.29
C THR A 129 -7.88 1.47 19.99
N GLU A 130 -7.10 2.06 19.09
CA GLU A 130 -5.86 1.47 18.61
C GLU A 130 -4.71 2.46 18.73
N ASN A 131 -3.62 2.03 19.37
CA ASN A 131 -2.33 2.69 19.25
C ASN A 131 -1.49 1.88 18.27
N GLU A 132 -1.14 2.47 17.14
CA GLU A 132 -0.29 1.84 16.14
C GLU A 132 1.08 2.51 16.10
N PHE A 133 2.12 1.75 15.78
CA PHE A 133 3.46 2.24 15.49
C PHE A 133 4.05 1.36 14.41
N GLY A 134 4.65 1.92 13.37
CA GLY A 134 5.18 1.12 12.26
C GLY A 134 6.34 1.77 11.55
N VAL A 135 6.90 1.02 10.61
CA VAL A 135 8.07 1.41 9.84
C VAL A 135 7.79 1.13 8.37
N GLY A 136 7.97 2.14 7.53
CA GLY A 136 7.77 2.07 6.09
C GLY A 136 7.71 3.47 5.49
N GLN A 137 8.13 3.64 4.23
CA GLN A 137 8.12 4.94 3.56
C GLN A 137 6.70 5.53 3.43
N SER A 138 5.69 4.66 3.35
CA SER A 138 4.26 5.01 3.34
C SER A 138 3.54 4.69 4.65
N TYR A 139 4.27 4.42 5.75
CA TYR A 139 3.62 4.15 7.02
C TYR A 139 3.00 5.45 7.56
N GLN A 140 1.67 5.48 7.56
CA GLN A 140 0.89 6.50 8.25
C GLN A 140 0.15 5.84 9.43
N PHE A 141 0.05 6.59 10.53
CA PHE A 141 -0.80 6.20 11.65
C PHE A 141 -2.21 5.99 11.13
N SER A 142 -2.92 4.98 11.64
CA SER A 142 -4.30 4.71 11.20
C SER A 142 -5.09 6.00 11.16
N GLU A 143 -5.07 6.81 12.24
CA GLU A 143 -5.77 8.10 12.41
C GLU A 143 -5.54 9.11 11.27
N ASP A 144 -4.31 9.27 10.79
CA ASP A 144 -3.95 10.28 9.78
C ASP A 144 -4.05 9.75 8.34
N ARG A 145 -4.33 8.46 8.16
CA ARG A 145 -4.36 7.85 6.84
C ARG A 145 -5.52 8.38 6.01
N GLU A 146 -5.24 8.74 4.76
CA GLU A 146 -6.28 9.00 3.78
C GLU A 146 -7.04 7.71 3.44
N VAL A 147 -8.32 7.74 3.80
CA VAL A 147 -9.27 6.67 3.53
C VAL A 147 -10.14 7.12 2.38
N CYS A 148 -10.51 6.18 1.51
CA CYS A 148 -11.38 6.52 0.39
C CYS A 148 -12.71 7.08 0.93
N GLN A 149 -13.21 8.15 0.30
CA GLN A 149 -14.40 8.85 0.80
C GLN A 149 -15.63 7.95 0.81
N ALA A 150 -15.64 6.87 0.02
CA ALA A 150 -16.70 5.86 0.02
C ALA A 150 -16.21 4.44 0.39
N GLU A 151 -15.15 4.30 1.19
CA GLU A 151 -14.66 2.96 1.59
C GLU A 151 -15.73 2.16 2.34
N PHE A 152 -15.97 0.92 1.88
CA PHE A 152 -16.84 -0.05 2.55
C PHE A 152 -16.00 -1.19 3.08
N GLY A 153 -15.97 -1.38 4.40
CA GLY A 153 -15.19 -2.47 4.98
C GLY A 153 -15.78 -3.04 6.26
N ILE A 154 -15.36 -4.26 6.54
CA ILE A 154 -15.61 -4.94 7.81
C ILE A 154 -14.28 -5.43 8.37
N GLY A 155 -14.00 -5.04 9.60
CA GLY A 155 -12.86 -5.54 10.36
C GLY A 155 -13.31 -6.11 11.69
N LEU A 156 -12.80 -7.29 12.03
CA LEU A 156 -12.99 -7.90 13.33
C LEU A 156 -11.65 -8.35 13.87
N ASP A 157 -11.28 -7.79 15.02
CA ASP A 157 -10.02 -8.12 15.70
C ASP A 157 -10.25 -8.76 17.07
N ILE A 158 -10.28 -10.10 17.06
CA ILE A 158 -10.35 -10.93 18.27
C ILE A 158 -9.29 -12.04 18.16
N PHE A 159 -8.13 -11.88 18.82
CA PHE A 159 -6.93 -12.74 18.77
C PHE A 159 -6.19 -12.82 17.44
N LEU A 160 -6.91 -13.03 16.35
CA LEU A 160 -6.42 -12.95 14.98
C LEU A 160 -7.54 -12.31 14.20
N GLY A 161 -7.26 -11.17 13.61
CA GLY A 161 -8.28 -10.46 12.90
C GLY A 161 -7.72 -9.77 11.69
N GLY A 162 -8.66 -9.31 10.89
CA GLY A 162 -8.36 -8.68 9.64
C GLY A 162 -9.42 -7.67 9.34
N TYR A 163 -9.01 -6.68 8.58
CA TYR A 163 -9.88 -5.72 7.95
C TYR A 163 -9.84 -5.97 6.46
N ILE A 164 -11.02 -6.08 5.85
CA ILE A 164 -11.16 -6.01 4.41
C ILE A 164 -12.04 -4.82 4.07
N GLY A 165 -11.51 -3.94 3.23
CA GLY A 165 -12.16 -2.74 2.72
C GLY A 165 -12.16 -2.74 1.20
N ILE A 166 -13.19 -2.16 0.60
CA ILE A 166 -13.33 -1.93 -0.82
C ILE A 166 -13.47 -0.42 -1.05
N CYS A 167 -12.63 0.14 -1.92
CA CYS A 167 -12.69 1.53 -2.36
C CYS A 167 -13.42 1.64 -3.71
N PRO A 168 -14.62 2.25 -3.78
CA PRO A 168 -15.33 2.44 -5.04
C PRO A 168 -14.57 3.27 -6.07
N GLU A 169 -13.76 4.24 -5.62
CA GLU A 169 -12.91 5.07 -6.48
C GLU A 169 -11.93 4.18 -7.26
N GLY A 170 -11.21 3.29 -6.55
CA GLY A 170 -10.33 2.31 -7.20
C GLY A 170 -11.07 1.34 -8.11
N ILE A 171 -12.34 1.00 -7.82
CA ILE A 171 -13.16 0.18 -8.73
C ILE A 171 -13.34 0.91 -10.06
N VAL A 172 -13.67 2.20 -10.01
CA VAL A 172 -13.87 3.01 -11.21
C VAL A 172 -12.59 3.08 -12.01
N ASP A 173 -11.45 3.32 -11.37
CA ASP A 173 -10.15 3.35 -12.04
C ASP A 173 -9.81 2.00 -12.69
N PHE A 174 -9.94 0.90 -11.95
CA PHE A 174 -9.71 -0.45 -12.47
C PHE A 174 -10.52 -0.74 -13.74
N PHE A 175 -11.82 -0.42 -13.74
CA PHE A 175 -12.69 -0.62 -14.90
C PHE A 175 -12.39 0.36 -16.04
N ALA A 176 -11.94 1.58 -15.73
CA ALA A 176 -11.50 2.55 -16.73
C ALA A 176 -10.24 2.04 -17.46
N GLY A 177 -9.27 1.47 -16.75
CA GLY A 177 -8.05 0.97 -17.41
C GLY A 177 -8.25 -0.31 -18.21
N LEU A 178 -9.36 -1.04 -18.02
CA LEU A 178 -9.74 -2.11 -18.97
C LEU A 178 -9.98 -1.59 -20.39
N VAL A 179 -10.26 -0.29 -20.54
CA VAL A 179 -10.39 0.40 -21.83
C VAL A 179 -9.28 1.43 -22.06
N PHE A 180 -8.13 1.26 -21.40
CA PHE A 180 -6.94 2.14 -21.50
C PHE A 180 -7.20 3.59 -21.05
N LEU A 181 -8.07 3.78 -20.05
CA LEU A 181 -8.26 5.06 -19.39
C LEU A 181 -7.67 5.00 -17.98
N ASP A 182 -6.92 6.03 -17.60
CA ASP A 182 -6.25 6.15 -16.30
C ASP A 182 -6.66 7.51 -15.68
N PRO A 183 -7.86 7.60 -15.06
CA PRO A 183 -8.34 8.82 -14.40
C PRO A 183 -7.41 9.37 -13.31
N ASP A 184 -6.71 8.49 -12.60
CA ASP A 184 -5.92 8.85 -11.41
C ASP A 184 -4.44 9.14 -11.74
N ASP A 185 -4.02 8.93 -13.01
CA ASP A 185 -2.65 9.08 -13.53
C ASP A 185 -1.60 8.31 -12.69
N ASP A 186 -2.00 7.20 -12.10
CA ASP A 186 -1.18 6.47 -11.14
C ASP A 186 -0.50 5.25 -11.76
N ASP A 187 -0.72 4.97 -13.04
CA ASP A 187 -0.03 3.93 -13.79
C ASP A 187 1.50 4.11 -13.79
N ILE A 188 2.22 2.99 -13.75
CA ILE A 188 3.67 2.98 -13.93
C ILE A 188 3.98 3.31 -15.39
N ARG A 189 4.79 4.35 -15.60
CA ARG A 189 5.33 4.80 -16.87
C ARG A 189 6.86 4.84 -16.79
#